data_AF-A0A378JVQ6-F1
#
_entry.id   AF-A0A378JVQ6-F1
#
_cell.length_a   1.000
_cell.length_b   1.000
_cell.length_c   1.000
_cell.angle_alpha   90.00
_cell.angle_beta   90.00
_cell.angle_gamma   90.00
#
_symmetry.space_group_name_H-M   'P 1'
#
loop_
_entity.id
_entity.type
_entity.pdbx_description
1 polymer ?
#
loop_
_entity_poly.entity_id
_entity_poly.type
_entity_poly.pdbx_seq_one_letter_code
_entity_poly.pdbx_strand_id
1 'polypeptide(L)'
;MMNLRLGIRISHYGFMLLQALLGLAIATRQIYLHLAPGTPGYGEPFLGLYFYTWSAIIFLLIIGFIAIALLFEQGFDAQFKTSNKGMIALMYLFLILILANGISTFIECGPYVCPDNPTVYYFFK
;
A
#
# COMPACT_ATOMS: atom_id res chain seq x y z
N MET A 1 -3.96 -7.21 -9.50
CA MET A 1 -4.16 -8.62 -9.94
C MET A 1 -5.52 -8.84 -10.59
N MET A 2 -6.61 -8.50 -9.90
CA MET A 2 -7.97 -8.84 -10.33
C MET A 2 -8.34 -8.23 -11.69
N ASN A 3 -8.08 -6.93 -11.91
CA ASN A 3 -8.35 -6.27 -13.20
C ASN A 3 -7.58 -6.89 -14.39
N LEU A 4 -6.36 -7.39 -14.17
CA LEU A 4 -5.53 -7.96 -15.26
C LEU A 4 -5.97 -9.38 -15.66
N ARG A 5 -6.54 -10.16 -14.74
CA ARG A 5 -6.90 -11.58 -14.95
C ARG A 5 -8.40 -11.80 -15.19
N LEU A 6 -9.24 -11.06 -14.47
CA LEU A 6 -10.70 -11.23 -14.44
C LEU A 6 -11.45 -10.20 -15.29
N GLY A 7 -10.70 -9.29 -15.93
CA GLY A 7 -11.24 -8.12 -16.62
C GLY A 7 -11.49 -6.96 -15.68
N ILE A 8 -11.71 -5.78 -16.25
CA ILE A 8 -12.01 -4.55 -15.53
C ILE A 8 -13.41 -4.68 -14.95
N ARG A 9 -13.56 -4.56 -13.62
CA ARG A 9 -14.86 -4.62 -12.93
C ARG A 9 -14.91 -3.59 -11.82
N ILE A 10 -16.07 -2.95 -11.65
CA ILE A 10 -16.30 -1.92 -10.61
C ILE A 10 -15.97 -2.45 -9.21
N SER A 11 -16.29 -3.71 -8.91
CA SER A 11 -15.99 -4.34 -7.62
C SER A 11 -14.50 -4.36 -7.28
N HIS A 12 -13.62 -4.49 -8.26
CA HIS A 12 -12.16 -4.46 -8.03
C HIS A 12 -11.68 -3.06 -7.62
N TYR A 13 -12.27 -2.01 -8.20
CA TYR A 13 -11.97 -0.64 -7.81
C TYR A 13 -12.50 -0.32 -6.41
N GLY A 14 -13.65 -0.89 -6.02
CA GLY A 14 -14.14 -0.83 -4.64
C GLY A 14 -13.12 -1.40 -3.63
N PHE A 15 -12.55 -2.57 -3.91
CA PHE A 15 -11.49 -3.13 -3.07
C PHE A 15 -10.22 -2.26 -3.05
N MET A 16 -9.80 -1.73 -4.21
CA MET A 16 -8.65 -0.83 -4.27
C MET A 16 -8.88 0.44 -3.44
N LEU A 17 -10.11 0.99 -3.46
CA LEU A 17 -10.47 2.17 -2.70
C LEU A 17 -10.43 1.90 -1.20
N LEU A 18 -11.00 0.79 -0.73
CA LEU A 18 -10.95 0.39 0.69
C LEU A 18 -9.51 0.23 1.18
N GLN A 19 -8.65 -0.41 0.37
CA GLN A 19 -7.23 -0.57 0.69
C GLN A 19 -6.50 0.77 0.74
N ALA A 20 -6.78 1.68 -0.21
CA ALA A 20 -6.17 3.00 -0.24
C ALA A 20 -6.60 3.87 0.97
N LEU A 21 -7.86 3.80 1.37
CA LEU A 21 -8.36 4.48 2.57
C LEU A 21 -7.71 3.95 3.85
N LEU A 22 -7.56 2.63 3.97
CA LEU A 22 -6.85 2.02 5.10
C LEU A 22 -5.39 2.46 5.13
N GLY A 23 -4.70 2.44 3.98
CA GLY A 23 -3.33 2.90 3.86
C GLY A 23 -3.16 4.38 4.22
N LEU A 24 -4.10 5.23 3.80
CA LEU A 24 -4.13 6.65 4.16
C LEU A 24 -4.34 6.84 5.67
N ALA A 25 -5.24 6.08 6.29
CA ALA A 25 -5.46 6.13 7.74
C ALA A 25 -4.19 5.75 8.53
N ILE A 26 -3.46 4.73 8.09
CA ILE A 26 -2.20 4.30 8.72
C ILE A 26 -1.11 5.37 8.54
N ALA A 27 -0.96 5.90 7.32
CA ALA A 27 0.03 6.93 7.02
C ALA A 27 -0.25 8.24 7.78
N THR A 28 -1.51 8.67 7.85
CA THR A 28 -1.91 9.86 8.62
C THR A 28 -1.68 9.68 10.11
N ARG A 29 -1.97 8.51 10.69
CA ARG A 29 -1.59 8.19 12.08
C ARG A 29 -0.09 8.40 12.30
N GLN A 30 0.76 7.92 11.39
CA GLN A 30 2.22 8.09 11.48
C GLN A 30 2.65 9.55 11.41
N ILE A 31 2.01 10.35 10.54
CA ILE A 31 2.22 11.81 10.49
C ILE A 31 1.88 12.46 11.83
N TYR A 32 0.72 12.12 12.42
CA TYR A 32 0.29 12.69 13.69
C TYR A 32 1.24 12.37 14.86
N LEU A 33 1.82 11.17 14.89
CA LEU A 33 2.80 10.79 15.92
C LEU A 33 4.07 11.65 15.89
N HIS A 34 4.47 12.13 14.71
CA HIS A 34 5.67 12.93 14.50
C HIS A 34 5.38 14.43 14.34
N LEU A 35 4.16 14.86 14.67
CA LEU A 35 3.78 16.27 14.61
C LEU A 35 4.14 17.04 15.89
N ALA A 36 4.35 16.33 17.00
CA ALA A 36 4.67 16.94 18.28
C ALA A 36 6.06 17.60 18.26
N PRO A 37 6.23 18.80 18.86
CA PRO A 37 7.51 19.47 18.91
C PRO A 37 8.52 18.64 19.74
N GLY A 38 9.68 18.38 19.16
CA GLY A 38 10.78 17.66 19.83
C GLY A 38 10.86 16.17 19.51
N THR A 39 9.99 15.61 18.66
CA THR A 39 10.16 14.24 18.16
C THR A 39 10.91 14.27 16.81
N PRO A 40 12.10 13.65 16.70
CA PRO A 40 12.74 13.46 15.41
C PRO A 40 11.88 12.50 14.57
N GLY A 41 11.70 12.80 13.28
CA GLY A 41 10.97 11.91 12.37
C GLY A 41 11.68 10.57 12.20
N TYR A 42 10.91 9.52 11.91
CA TYR A 42 11.43 8.18 11.68
C TYR A 42 11.97 7.98 10.25
N GLY A 43 13.22 7.50 10.15
CA GLY A 43 13.91 7.22 8.89
C GLY A 43 14.54 8.46 8.23
N GLU A 44 15.29 8.26 7.14
CA GLU A 44 15.85 9.38 6.38
C GLU A 44 14.80 10.02 5.46
N PRO A 45 14.75 11.36 5.37
CA PRO A 45 13.83 12.04 4.48
C PRO A 45 14.25 11.86 3.02
N PHE A 46 13.29 11.57 2.15
CA PHE A 46 13.48 11.56 0.71
C PHE A 46 12.89 12.84 0.12
N LEU A 47 13.70 13.61 -0.60
CA LEU A 47 13.31 14.92 -1.16
C LEU A 47 12.72 15.88 -0.11
N GLY A 48 13.24 15.84 1.11
CA GLY A 48 12.81 16.71 2.21
C GLY A 48 11.53 16.26 2.95
N LEU A 49 10.94 15.12 2.58
CA LEU A 49 9.78 14.55 3.28
C LEU A 49 10.07 13.12 3.74
N TYR A 50 9.54 12.74 4.90
CA TYR A 50 9.64 11.37 5.40
C TYR A 50 8.75 10.41 4.59
N PHE A 51 9.12 9.12 4.57
CA PHE A 51 8.40 8.10 3.80
C PHE A 51 6.92 7.93 4.19
N TYR A 52 6.57 8.18 5.46
CA TYR A 52 5.17 8.15 5.90
C TYR A 52 4.35 9.30 5.28
N THR A 53 4.96 10.46 5.04
CA THR A 53 4.32 11.58 4.34
C THR A 53 4.15 11.29 2.85
N TRP A 54 5.18 10.73 2.22
CA TRP A 54 5.09 10.26 0.84
C TRP A 54 4.00 9.21 0.65
N SER A 55 3.88 8.29 1.60
CA SER A 55 2.84 7.26 1.59
C SER A 55 1.45 7.90 1.60
N ALA A 56 1.21 8.91 2.45
CA ALA A 56 -0.07 9.62 2.49
C ALA A 56 -0.39 10.32 1.16
N ILE A 57 0.60 10.99 0.54
CA ILE A 57 0.43 11.63 -0.77
C ILE A 57 0.06 10.60 -1.84
N ILE A 58 0.77 9.47 -1.89
CA ILE A 58 0.53 8.41 -2.87
C ILE A 58 -0.87 7.82 -2.69
N PHE A 59 -1.32 7.56 -1.45
CA PHE A 59 -2.67 7.06 -1.21
C PHE A 59 -3.75 8.06 -1.65
N LEU A 60 -3.55 9.37 -1.43
CA LEU A 60 -4.46 10.41 -1.94
C LEU A 60 -4.50 10.41 -3.47
N LEU A 61 -3.35 10.29 -4.15
CA LEU A 61 -3.29 10.19 -5.61
C LEU A 61 -4.01 8.94 -6.12
N ILE A 62 -3.86 7.80 -5.44
CA ILE A 62 -4.55 6.55 -5.79
C ILE A 62 -6.07 6.74 -5.65
N ILE A 63 -6.55 7.32 -4.55
CA ILE A 63 -7.98 7.61 -4.35
C ILE A 63 -8.50 8.53 -5.45
N GLY A 64 -7.77 9.60 -5.78
CA GLY A 64 -8.12 10.51 -6.87
C GLY A 64 -8.17 9.80 -8.22
N PHE A 65 -7.19 8.95 -8.51
CA PHE A 65 -7.15 8.16 -9.74
C PHE A 65 -8.33 7.18 -9.84
N ILE A 66 -8.67 6.50 -8.74
CA ILE A 66 -9.85 5.62 -8.67
C ILE A 66 -11.12 6.43 -8.90
N ALA A 67 -11.27 7.59 -8.23
CA ALA A 67 -12.43 8.46 -8.41
C ALA A 67 -12.59 8.92 -9.86
N ILE A 68 -11.50 9.37 -10.51
CA ILE A 68 -11.49 9.74 -11.92
C ILE A 68 -11.84 8.53 -12.80
N ALA A 69 -11.28 7.35 -12.53
CA ALA A 69 -11.57 6.14 -13.28
C ALA A 69 -13.05 5.73 -13.17
N LEU A 70 -13.69 5.91 -12.01
CA LEU A 70 -15.12 5.64 -11.83
C LEU A 70 -16.02 6.60 -12.62
N LEU A 71 -15.56 7.80 -12.99
CA LEU A 71 -16.33 8.72 -13.85
C LEU A 71 -16.45 8.22 -15.29
N PHE A 72 -15.57 7.31 -15.72
CA PHE A 72 -15.59 6.75 -17.08
C PHE A 72 -16.32 5.41 -17.12
N GLU A 73 -17.65 5.44 -17.18
CA GLU A 73 -18.50 4.24 -17.22
C GLU A 73 -18.20 3.31 -18.42
N GLN A 74 -17.79 3.88 -19.56
CA GLN A 74 -17.51 3.13 -20.79
C GLN A 74 -16.26 2.22 -20.71
N GLY A 75 -15.42 2.37 -19.68
CA GLY A 75 -14.19 1.57 -19.52
C GLY A 75 -14.40 0.21 -18.87
N PHE A 76 -15.57 -0.04 -18.25
CA PHE A 76 -15.83 -1.24 -17.46
C PHE A 76 -16.33 -2.45 -18.29
N ASP A 77 -16.77 -2.23 -19.53
CA ASP A 77 -17.24 -3.30 -20.43
C ASP A 77 -16.10 -4.02 -21.18
N ALA A 78 -14.90 -3.44 -21.20
CA ALA A 78 -13.75 -4.05 -21.85
C ALA A 78 -13.27 -5.28 -21.08
N GLN A 79 -13.50 -6.48 -21.64
CA GLN A 79 -12.90 -7.74 -21.17
C GLN A 79 -11.40 -7.80 -21.49
N PHE A 80 -10.62 -6.82 -21.03
CA PHE A 80 -9.18 -6.82 -21.21
C PHE A 80 -8.55 -7.82 -20.24
N LYS A 81 -8.18 -9.00 -20.75
CA LYS A 81 -7.39 -9.99 -20.04
C LYS A 81 -5.97 -9.96 -20.59
N THR A 82 -4.98 -9.73 -19.73
CA THR A 82 -3.59 -9.83 -20.17
C THR A 82 -3.20 -11.30 -20.33
N SER A 83 -2.73 -11.69 -21.52
CA SER A 83 -2.14 -13.00 -21.81
C SER A 83 -0.60 -12.95 -21.75
N ASN A 84 -0.02 -11.76 -21.51
CA ASN A 84 1.42 -11.59 -21.46
C ASN A 84 2.01 -12.29 -20.24
N LYS A 85 2.76 -13.38 -20.49
CA LYS A 85 3.42 -14.18 -19.45
C LYS A 85 4.37 -13.35 -18.58
N GLY A 86 5.05 -12.35 -19.15
CA GLY A 86 5.96 -11.46 -18.42
C GLY A 86 5.22 -10.58 -17.41
N MET A 87 4.10 -9.97 -17.81
CA MET A 87 3.25 -9.20 -16.88
C MET A 87 2.69 -10.09 -15.77
N ILE A 88 2.27 -11.30 -16.10
CA ILE A 88 1.76 -12.27 -15.12
C ILE A 88 2.87 -12.64 -14.11
N ALA A 89 4.10 -12.89 -14.59
CA ALA A 89 5.24 -13.20 -13.73
C ALA A 89 5.58 -12.04 -12.79
N LEU A 90 5.67 -10.80 -13.31
CA LEU A 90 5.91 -9.60 -12.51
C LEU A 90 4.83 -9.39 -11.45
N MET A 91 3.58 -9.63 -11.82
CA MET A 91 2.45 -9.56 -10.91
C MET A 91 2.63 -10.55 -9.75
N TYR A 92 2.91 -11.83 -10.01
CA TYR A 92 3.16 -12.82 -8.94
C TYR A 92 4.39 -12.50 -8.11
N LEU A 93 5.46 -12.01 -8.72
CA LEU A 93 6.65 -11.56 -8.00
C LEU A 93 6.29 -10.47 -6.97
N PHE A 94 5.49 -9.49 -7.36
CA PHE A 94 5.07 -8.42 -6.45
C PHE A 94 4.18 -8.96 -5.31
N LEU A 95 3.32 -9.96 -5.57
CA LEU A 95 2.55 -10.62 -4.51
C LEU A 95 3.44 -11.28 -3.48
N ILE A 96 4.43 -12.04 -3.96
CA ILE A 96 5.38 -12.75 -3.10
C ILE A 96 6.16 -11.74 -2.28
N LEU A 97 6.58 -10.62 -2.89
CA LEU A 97 7.29 -9.56 -2.18
C LEU A 97 6.42 -8.93 -1.08
N ILE A 98 5.16 -8.59 -1.35
CA ILE A 98 4.24 -8.06 -0.33
C ILE A 98 4.06 -9.07 0.81
N LEU A 99 3.81 -10.34 0.48
CA LEU A 99 3.63 -11.39 1.48
C LEU A 99 4.91 -11.59 2.32
N ALA A 100 6.08 -11.60 1.68
CA ALA A 100 7.36 -11.73 2.38
C ALA A 100 7.60 -10.55 3.33
N ASN A 101 7.31 -9.32 2.90
CA ASN A 101 7.40 -8.14 3.77
C ASN A 101 6.41 -8.24 4.94
N GLY A 102 5.15 -8.62 4.68
CA GLY A 102 4.15 -8.79 5.74
C GLY A 102 4.53 -9.88 6.75
N ILE A 103 5.05 -11.02 6.28
CA ILE A 103 5.56 -12.09 7.14
C ILE A 103 6.77 -11.59 7.94
N SER A 104 7.71 -10.88 7.32
CA SER A 104 8.88 -10.33 8.02
C SER A 104 8.46 -9.37 9.13
N THR A 105 7.53 -8.45 8.83
CA THR A 105 7.00 -7.51 9.82
C THR A 105 6.27 -8.26 10.94
N PHE A 106 5.53 -9.32 10.63
CA PHE A 106 4.88 -10.14 11.66
C PHE A 106 5.88 -10.88 12.55
N ILE A 107 6.98 -11.38 12.00
CA ILE A 107 8.06 -12.03 12.76
C ILE A 107 8.78 -11.01 13.66
N GLU A 108 8.92 -9.78 13.19
CA GLU A 108 9.59 -8.69 13.90
C GLU A 108 8.75 -8.11 15.02
N CYS A 109 7.48 -7.82 14.74
CA CYS A 109 6.57 -7.10 15.64
C CYS A 109 5.66 -8.02 16.47
N GLY A 110 5.44 -9.25 16.02
CA GLY A 110 4.43 -10.13 16.60
C GLY A 110 2.99 -9.59 16.43
N PRO A 111 2.03 -10.06 17.26
CA PRO A 111 0.63 -9.61 17.19
C PRO A 111 0.38 -8.25 17.89
N TYR A 112 1.41 -7.63 18.47
CA TYR A 112 1.31 -6.38 19.23
C TYR A 112 1.85 -5.18 18.44
N VAL A 113 1.74 -3.98 19.03
CA VAL A 113 2.28 -2.75 18.44
C VAL A 113 3.80 -2.87 18.33
N CYS A 114 4.31 -2.72 17.11
CA CYS A 114 5.75 -2.73 16.87
C CYS A 114 6.42 -1.54 17.57
N PRO A 115 7.58 -1.74 18.23
CA PRO A 115 8.38 -0.61 18.68
C PRO A 115 8.83 0.23 17.48
N ASP A 116 9.05 1.53 17.68
CA ASP A 116 9.44 2.42 16.57
C ASP A 116 10.78 2.00 15.94
N ASN A 117 11.71 1.45 16.73
CA ASN A 117 12.99 0.91 16.25
C ASN A 117 13.25 -0.49 16.84
N PRO A 118 12.77 -1.58 16.20
CA PRO A 118 13.12 -2.94 16.59
C PRO A 118 14.60 -3.21 16.28
N THR A 119 15.36 -3.67 17.29
CA THR A 119 16.75 -4.14 17.10
C THR A 119 16.87 -5.67 17.14
N VAL A 120 15.76 -6.36 17.46
CA VAL A 120 15.66 -7.82 17.58
C VAL A 120 14.28 -8.26 17.11
N TYR A 121 14.20 -9.37 16.37
CA TYR A 121 12.94 -9.98 15.97
C TYR A 121 12.23 -10.62 17.17
N TYR A 122 10.93 -10.35 17.34
CA TYR A 122 10.13 -10.88 18.45
C TYR A 122 10.23 -12.40 18.62
N PHE A 123 10.21 -13.16 17.52
CA PHE A 123 10.27 -14.63 17.55
C PHE A 123 11.67 -15.23 17.70
N PHE A 124 12.74 -14.44 17.53
CA PHE A 124 14.13 -14.89 17.71
C PHE A 124 14.75 -14.33 19.00
N LYS A 125 13.89 -13.83 19.91
CA LYS A 125 14.27 -13.31 21.22
C LYS A 125 14.34 -14.41 22.27
#